data_AF-A0A2C9CTJ6-F1
#
_entry.id   AF-A0A2C9CTJ6-F1
#
_cell.length_a   1.000
_cell.length_b   1.000
_cell.length_c   1.000
_cell.angle_alpha   90.00
_cell.angle_beta   90.00
_cell.angle_gamma   90.00
#
_symmetry.space_group_name_H-M   'P 1'
#
loop_
_entity.id
_entity.type
_entity.pdbx_description
1 polymer ?
#
loop_
_entity_poly.entity_id
_entity_poly.type
_entity_poly.pdbx_seq_one_letter_code
_entity_poly.pdbx_strand_id
1 'polypeptide(L)' 'MSDILRSLLAADGLAQQAGIALKPELRAALLAELRFPAKSSGPMQSHMPDHAGDNVIPLPTMRDPSRRSG' A
#
# COMPACT_ATOMS: atom_id res chain seq x y z
N MET A 1 -10.27 -7.89 14.71
CA MET A 1 -10.62 -6.65 13.97
C MET A 1 -11.10 -6.97 12.57
N SER A 2 -10.36 -7.78 11.79
CA SER A 2 -10.76 -8.27 10.47
C SER A 2 -12.12 -8.95 10.41
N ASP A 3 -12.49 -9.73 11.44
CA ASP A 3 -13.77 -10.47 11.45
C ASP A 3 -14.98 -9.54 11.54
N ILE A 4 -14.85 -8.45 12.30
CA ILE A 4 -15.90 -7.42 12.41
C ILE A 4 -16.13 -6.76 11.05
N LEU A 5 -15.06 -6.40 10.33
CA LEU A 5 -15.15 -5.78 9.01
C LEU A 5 -15.75 -6.74 7.97
N ARG A 6 -15.43 -8.04 8.06
CA ARG A 6 -16.03 -9.08 7.22
C ARG A 6 -17.53 -9.24 7.50
N SER A 7 -17.93 -9.26 8.77
CA SER A 7 -19.36 -9.30 9.14
C SER A 7 -20.10 -8.05 8.66
N LEU A 8 -19.48 -6.87 8.73
CA LEU A 8 -20.06 -5.62 8.22
C LEU A 8 -20.25 -5.64 6.70
N LEU A 9 -19.28 -6.16 5.94
CA LEU A 9 -19.40 -6.35 4.49
C LEU A 9 -20.45 -7.39 4.11
N ALA A 10 -20.59 -8.46 4.90
CA ALA A 10 -21.65 -9.46 4.70
C ALA A 10 -23.04 -8.86 4.96
N ALA A 11 -23.19 -8.07 6.02
CA ALA A 11 -24.42 -7.36 6.32
C ALA A 11 -24.76 -6.30 5.26
N ASP A 12 -23.76 -5.59 4.73
CA ASP A 12 -23.94 -4.65 3.60
C ASP A 12 -24.48 -5.37 2.34
N GLY A 13 -24.00 -6.58 2.06
CA GLY A 13 -24.52 -7.39 0.94
C GLY A 13 -26.00 -7.75 1.09
N LEU A 14 -26.47 -8.03 2.31
CA LEU A 14 -27.88 -8.27 2.60
C LEU A 14 -28.69 -6.97 2.55
N ALA A 15 -28.14 -5.88 3.09
CA ALA A 15 -28.81 -4.60 3.19
C ALA A 15 -28.97 -3.91 1.81
N GLN A 16 -28.06 -4.18 0.86
CA GLN A 16 -28.21 -3.79 -0.54
C GLN A 16 -29.50 -4.32 -1.19
N GLN A 17 -29.93 -5.53 -0.83
CA GLN A 17 -31.18 -6.10 -1.34
C GLN A 17 -32.42 -5.34 -0.86
N ALA A 18 -32.31 -4.67 0.30
CA ALA A 18 -33.35 -3.82 0.86
C ALA A 18 -33.20 -2.34 0.47
N GLY A 19 -32.24 -1.98 -0.39
CA GLY A 19 -31.95 -0.59 -0.77
C GLY A 19 -31.24 0.23 0.31
N ILE A 20 -30.77 -0.41 1.38
CA ILE A 20 -30.06 0.23 2.50
C ILE A 20 -28.60 -0.21 2.41
N ALA A 21 -27.80 0.49 1.61
CA ALA A 21 -26.40 0.14 1.41
C ALA A 21 -25.46 1.09 2.15
N LEU A 22 -24.27 0.60 2.49
CA LEU A 22 -23.16 1.47 2.84
C LEU A 22 -22.84 2.39 1.65
N LYS A 23 -22.37 3.59 1.98
CA LYS A 23 -21.85 4.51 0.98
C LYS A 23 -20.69 3.84 0.21
N PRO A 24 -20.58 4.06 -1.10
CA PRO A 24 -19.53 3.43 -1.92
C PRO A 24 -18.12 3.66 -1.38
N GLU A 25 -17.84 4.86 -0.87
CA GLU A 25 -16.53 5.23 -0.31
C GLU A 25 -16.19 4.41 0.93
N LEU A 26 -17.19 4.18 1.80
CA LEU A 26 -17.04 3.39 3.01
C LEU A 26 -16.82 1.91 2.68
N ARG A 27 -17.54 1.38 1.70
CA ARG A 27 -17.35 0.00 1.22
C ARG A 27 -15.94 -0.19 0.64
N ALA A 28 -15.46 0.76 -0.15
CA ALA A 28 -14.10 0.73 -0.69
C ALA A 28 -13.04 0.76 0.43
N ALA A 29 -13.21 1.59 1.44
CA ALA A 29 -12.32 1.65 2.59
C ALA A 29 -12.29 0.32 3.38
N LEU A 30 -13.45 -0.32 3.61
CA LEU A 30 -13.52 -1.62 4.29
C LEU A 30 -12.79 -2.72 3.50
N LEU A 31 -12.93 -2.74 2.18
CA LEU A 31 -12.23 -3.68 1.31
C LEU A 31 -10.72 -3.44 1.30
N ALA A 32 -10.30 -2.17 1.32
CA ALA A 32 -8.89 -1.79 1.37
C ALA A 32 -8.24 -2.23 2.70
N GLU A 33 -8.89 -1.98 3.83
CA GLU A 33 -8.40 -2.37 5.17
C GLU A 33 -8.28 -3.90 5.32
N LEU A 34 -9.20 -4.66 4.70
CA LEU A 34 -9.11 -6.12 4.67
C LEU A 34 -7.98 -6.63 3.78
N ARG A 35 -7.63 -5.90 2.72
CA ARG A 35 -6.59 -6.29 1.75
C ARG A 35 -5.19 -5.89 2.20
N PHE A 36 -5.07 -4.73 2.84
CA PHE A 36 -3.83 -4.20 3.39
C PHE A 36 -4.09 -3.84 4.85
N PRO A 37 -4.01 -4.81 5.78
CA PRO A 37 -4.16 -4.51 7.18
C PRO A 37 -3.15 -3.43 7.55
N ALA A 38 -3.61 -2.32 8.14
CA ALA A 38 -2.77 -1.14 8.44
C ALA A 38 -1.54 -1.45 9.33
N LYS A 39 -1.45 -2.67 9.87
CA LYS A 39 -0.30 -3.22 10.62
C LYS A 39 0.85 -3.74 9.76
N SER A 40 0.78 -3.70 8.42
CA SER A 40 1.89 -4.13 7.55
C SER A 40 2.97 -3.07 7.32
N SER A 41 2.78 -1.83 7.79
CA SER A 41 3.85 -0.83 7.83
C SER A 41 4.66 -0.99 9.12
N GLY A 42 5.32 -2.14 9.27
CA GLY A 42 6.54 -2.16 10.07
C GLY A 42 7.58 -1.32 9.32
N PRO A 43 8.42 -0.52 9.98
CA PRO A 43 9.53 0.13 9.29
C PRO A 43 10.28 -0.97 8.55
N MET A 44 10.31 -0.88 7.22
CA MET A 44 11.10 -1.78 6.39
C MET A 44 12.54 -1.54 6.84
N GLN A 45 13.08 -2.43 7.68
CA GLN A 45 14.49 -2.45 7.96
C GLN A 45 15.15 -2.75 6.62
N SER A 46 15.54 -1.69 5.94
CA SER A 46 16.47 -1.75 4.82
C SER A 46 17.80 -2.21 5.40
N HIS A 47 17.91 -3.51 5.70
CA HIS A 47 19.20 -4.16 5.70
C HIS A 47 19.65 -4.14 4.23
N MET A 48 20.28 -3.03 3.83
CA MET A 48 21.21 -3.08 2.71
C MET A 48 22.21 -4.18 3.08
N PRO A 49 22.35 -5.25 2.29
CA PRO A 49 23.52 -6.08 2.43
C PRO A 49 24.73 -5.21 2.08
N ASP A 50 25.67 -5.07 3.02
CA ASP A 50 27.02 -4.50 2.84
C ASP A 50 27.89 -5.37 1.89
N HIS A 51 27.28 -5.95 0.86
CA HIS A 51 27.93 -6.77 -0.15
C HIS A 51 27.70 -6.14 -1.52
N ALA A 52 28.23 -4.94 -1.69
CA ALA A 52 28.79 -4.59 -2.98
C ALA A 52 30.04 -5.46 -3.16
N GLY A 53 29.84 -6.70 -3.62
CA GLY A 53 30.95 -7.50 -4.11
C GLY A 53 31.66 -6.74 -5.23
N ASP A 54 32.96 -6.97 -5.39
CA ASP A 54 33.89 -6.29 -6.31
C ASP A 54 33.49 -6.23 -7.81
N ASN A 55 32.30 -6.69 -8.18
CA ASN A 55 31.79 -6.79 -9.55
C ASN A 55 30.60 -5.86 -9.84
N VAL A 56 30.36 -4.81 -9.03
CA VAL A 56 29.32 -3.82 -9.34
C VAL A 56 29.92 -2.69 -10.17
N ILE A 57 29.59 -2.63 -11.45
CA ILE A 57 29.88 -1.48 -12.32
C ILE A 57 28.73 -0.46 -12.14
N PRO A 58 28.99 0.75 -11.62
CA PRO A 58 27.97 1.79 -11.55
C PRO A 58 27.52 2.18 -12.96
N LEU A 59 26.23 2.11 -13.24
CA LEU A 59 25.67 2.67 -14.47
C LEU A 59 25.89 4.20 -14.44
N PRO A 60 26.48 4.80 -15.48
CA PRO A 60 26.65 6.25 -15.52
C PRO A 60 25.26 6.89 -15.52
N THR A 61 24.92 7.57 -14.43
CA THR A 61 23.78 8.48 -14.42
C THR A 61 24.10 9.57 -15.43
N MET A 62 23.29 9.70 -16.49
CA MET A 62 23.34 10.87 -17.35
C MET A 62 23.12 12.08 -16.44
N ARG A 63 24.20 12.79 -16.13
CA ARG A 63 24.14 14.07 -15.43
C ARG A 63 23.34 14.99 -16.34
N ASP A 64 22.14 15.31 -15.89
CA ASP A 64 21.36 16.40 -16.43
C ASP A 64 22.24 17.68 -16.41
N PRO A 65 22.53 18.29 -17.57
CA PRO A 65 23.42 19.44 -17.64
C PRO A 65 22.78 20.74 -17.10
N SER A 66 21.55 20.74 -16.60
CA SER A 66 20.87 21.96 -16.11
C SER A 66 21.32 22.42 -14.71
N ARG A 67 22.37 21.85 -14.13
CA ARG A 67 22.99 22.33 -12.87
C ARG A 67 24.44 22.81 -13.04
N ARG A 68 24.64 23.78 -13.94
CA ARG A 68 25.61 24.88 -13.82
C ARG A 68 24.89 26.12 -14.35
N SER A 69 24.62 27.14 -13.56
CA SER A 69 25.66 28.07 -13.10
C SER A 69 25.19 28.84 -11.87
N GLY A 70 26.07 28.90 -10.88
CA GLY A 70 26.20 29.95 -9.88
C GLY A 70 27.69 30.23 -9.75
#